data_AF-A0A828Y115-F1
#
_entry.id   AF-A0A828Y115-F1
#
_cell.length_a   1.000
_cell.length_b   1.000
_cell.length_c   1.000
_cell.angle_alpha   90.00
_cell.angle_beta   90.00
_cell.angle_gamma   90.00
#
_symmetry.space_group_name_H-M   'P 1'
#
loop_
_entity.id
_entity.type
_entity.pdbx_description
1 polymer ?
#
loop_
_entity_poly.entity_id
_entity_poly.type
_entity_poly.pdbx_seq_one_letter_code
_entity_poly.pdbx_strand_id
1 'polypeptide(L)' 'MAGIIYRMKTGCQWRAIPNEFGSGQTCHRRFQEWERVGVFKKIYSASQNSSSDNRSETA' A
#
# COMPACT_ATOMS: atom_id res chain seq x y z
N MET A 1 11.09 -3.90 -2.64
CA MET A 1 10.01 -3.15 -1.95
C MET A 1 9.99 -1.65 -2.26
N ALA A 2 11.08 -1.03 -2.73
CA ALA A 2 11.17 0.43 -2.86
C ALA A 2 10.26 1.06 -3.95
N GLY A 3 9.82 0.31 -4.98
CA GLY A 3 8.95 0.86 -6.03
C GLY A 3 7.54 1.28 -5.55
N ILE A 4 6.99 0.62 -4.53
CA ILE A 4 5.68 0.98 -3.96
C ILE A 4 5.77 2.31 -3.22
N ILE A 5 6.82 2.48 -2.41
CA ILE A 5 7.10 3.71 -1.66
C ILE A 5 7.40 4.86 -2.63
N TYR A 6 8.18 4.60 -3.68
CA TYR A 6 8.45 5.58 -4.72
C TYR A 6 7.16 6.07 -5.39
N ARG A 7 6.25 5.16 -5.75
CA ARG A 7 4.94 5.51 -6.30
C ARG A 7 4.11 6.34 -5.32
N MET A 8 4.11 6.01 -4.03
CA MET A 8 3.39 6.80 -3.02
C MET A 8 3.98 8.21 -2.85
N LYS A 9 5.30 8.37 -2.99
CA LYS A 9 5.97 9.67 -2.89
C LYS A 9 5.78 10.53 -4.14
N THR A 10 5.85 9.93 -5.32
CA THR A 10 5.87 10.67 -6.60
C THR A 10 4.51 10.71 -7.31
N GLY A 11 3.60 9.77 -6.99
CA GLY A 11 2.29 9.65 -7.66
C GLY A 11 2.35 9.06 -9.07
N CYS A 12 3.52 8.62 -9.53
CA CYS A 12 3.70 8.08 -10.89
C CYS A 12 2.93 6.78 -11.13
N GLN A 13 2.70 6.46 -12.40
CA GLN A 13 2.06 5.21 -12.80
C GLN A 13 2.99 4.01 -12.54
N TRP A 14 2.44 2.83 -12.26
CA TRP A 14 3.25 1.61 -11.97
C TRP A 14 4.24 1.25 -13.07
N ARG A 15 3.92 1.57 -14.34
CA ARG A 15 4.78 1.36 -15.52
C ARG A 15 5.92 2.37 -15.62
N ALA A 16 5.80 3.51 -14.95
CA ALA A 16 6.81 4.57 -14.92
C ALA A 16 7.80 4.39 -13.76
N ILE A 17 7.66 3.32 -12.95
CA ILE A 17 8.62 3.01 -11.90
C ILE A 17 9.94 2.56 -12.56
N PRO A 18 11.08 3.19 -12.22
CA PRO A 18 12.38 2.78 -12.72
C PRO A 18 12.62 1.29 -12.42
N ASN A 19 13.16 0.57 -13.39
CA ASN A 19 13.39 -0.88 -13.28
C ASN A 19 14.39 -1.24 -12.16
N GLU A 20 15.19 -0.27 -11.71
CA GLU A 20 16.03 -0.36 -10.52
C GLU A 20 15.26 -0.72 -9.24
N PHE A 21 13.97 -0.36 -9.17
CA PHE A 21 13.08 -0.70 -8.06
C PHE A 21 12.34 -2.04 -8.24
N GLY A 22 12.59 -2.71 -9.37
CA GLY A 22 11.93 -3.94 -9.82
C GLY A 22 10.80 -3.69 -10.83
N SER A 23 10.25 -4.78 -11.37
CA SER A 23 9.14 -4.71 -12.32
C SER A 23 7.90 -4.10 -11.66
N GLY A 24 7.31 -3.09 -12.29
CA GLY A 24 6.08 -2.42 -11.84
C GLY A 24 4.91 -3.39 -11.56
N GLN A 25 4.87 -4.55 -12.24
CA GLN A 25 3.89 -5.61 -11.99
C GLN A 25 4.06 -6.24 -10.59
N THR A 26 5.29 -6.45 -10.15
CA THR A 26 5.57 -7.01 -8.81
C THR A 26 5.20 -6.01 -7.73
N CYS A 27 5.47 -4.72 -7.95
CA CYS A 27 5.05 -3.65 -7.06
C CYS A 27 3.53 -3.56 -6.97
N HIS A 28 2.82 -3.66 -8.09
CA HIS A 28 1.37 -3.64 -8.11
C HIS A 28 0.76 -4.84 -7.36
N ARG A 29 1.26 -6.06 -7.60
CA ARG A 29 0.79 -7.26 -6.88
C ARG A 29 0.99 -7.14 -5.37
N ARG A 30 2.14 -6.61 -4.94
CA ARG A 30 2.44 -6.38 -3.53
C ARG A 30 1.58 -5.27 -2.92
N PHE A 31 1.23 -4.24 -3.69
CA PHE A 31 0.28 -3.22 -3.26
C PHE A 31 -1.12 -3.80 -3.03
N GLN A 32 -1.61 -4.65 -3.95
CA GLN A 32 -2.89 -5.35 -3.77
C GLN A 32 -2.86 -6.28 -2.54
N GLU A 33 -1.73 -6.96 -2.31
CA GLU A 33 -1.54 -7.77 -1.11
C GLU A 33 -1.68 -6.89 0.15
N TRP A 34 -1.04 -5.72 0.17
CA TRP A 34 -1.15 -4.75 1.28
C TRP A 34 -2.58 -4.25 1.51
N GLU A 35 -3.35 -4.02 0.45
CA GLU A 35 -4.78 -3.71 0.57
C GLU A 35 -5.57 -4.88 1.18
N ARG A 36 -5.32 -6.11 0.74
CA ARG A 36 -5.99 -7.31 1.28
C ARG A 36 -5.67 -7.57 2.75
N VAL A 37 -4.40 -7.49 3.16
CA VAL A 37 -4.03 -7.60 4.59
C VAL A 37 -4.35 -6.34 5.40
N GLY A 38 -4.93 -5.32 4.77
CA GLY A 38 -5.35 -4.09 5.45
C GLY A 38 -4.18 -3.34 6.06
N VAL A 39 -3.01 -3.32 5.42
CA VAL A 39 -1.82 -2.59 5.93
C VAL A 39 -2.15 -1.10 6.11
N PHE A 40 -2.89 -0.50 5.18
CA PHE A 40 -3.37 0.87 5.31
C PHE A 40 -4.36 1.03 6.48
N LYS A 41 -5.25 0.05 6.69
CA LYS A 41 -6.14 0.03 7.87
C LYS A 41 -5.34 -0.05 9.17
N LYS A 42 -4.26 -0.84 9.21
CA LYS A 42 -3.37 -0.96 10.38
C LYS A 42 -2.59 0.32 10.66
N ILE A 43 -2.08 1.00 9.62
CA ILE A 43 -1.38 2.28 9.77
C ILE A 43 -2.37 3.36 10.24
N TYR A 44 -3.56 3.40 9.64
CA TYR A 44 -4.62 4.32 10.05
C TYR A 44 -5.07 4.03 11.49
N SER A 45 -5.34 2.77 11.84
CA SER A 45 -5.74 2.38 13.19
C SER A 45 -4.64 2.62 14.21
N ALA A 46 -3.36 2.45 13.86
CA ALA A 46 -2.24 2.80 14.74
C ALA A 46 -2.19 4.31 15.03
N SER A 47 -2.52 5.15 14.05
CA SER A 47 -2.69 6.60 14.27
C SER A 47 -3.96 6.93 15.05
N GLN A 48 -5.01 6.09 14.96
CA GLN A 48 -6.28 6.26 15.67
C GLN A 48 -6.32 5.53 17.03
N ASN A 49 -5.24 4.86 17.46
CA ASN A 49 -5.17 4.10 18.72
C ASN A 49 -5.12 4.99 19.98
N SER A 50 -5.76 6.15 19.91
CA SER A 50 -6.33 6.84 21.07
C SER A 50 -7.81 6.50 21.27
N SER A 51 -8.53 5.89 20.32
CA SER A 51 -9.90 5.40 20.53
C SER A 51 -10.36 4.44 19.44
N SER A 52 -10.81 3.26 19.90
CA SER A 52 -11.60 2.21 19.25
C SER A 52 -12.19 2.50 17.87
N ASP A 53 -11.94 1.64 16.88
CA ASP A 53 -13.00 1.29 15.92
C ASP A 53 -12.83 -0.11 15.31
N ASN A 54 -13.98 -0.78 15.24
CA ASN A 54 -14.24 -2.15 14.85
C ASN A 54 -15.11 -2.14 13.59
N ARG A 55 -14.90 -3.10 12.68
CA ARG A 55 -15.58 -3.34 11.38
C ARG A 55 -15.13 -2.39 10.25
N SER A 56 -14.97 -2.82 9.01
CA SER A 56 -15.75 -3.80 8.28
C SER A 56 -14.93 -4.44 7.15
N GLU A 57 -15.07 -5.75 7.02
CA GLU A 57 -15.01 -6.48 5.75
C GLU A 57 -16.07 -5.89 4.82
N THR A 58 -15.66 -5.51 3.62
CA THR A 58 -16.57 -5.21 2.50
C THR A 58 -16.36 -6.28 1.45
N ALA A 59 -17.42 -7.09 1.30
CA ALA A 59 -17.93 -7.80 0.11
C ALA A 59 -16.96 -8.13 -1.04
#